data_AF-A0A367Y6A7-F1
#
_entry.id   AF-A0A367Y6A7-F1
#
_cell.length_a   1.000
_cell.length_b   1.000
_cell.length_c   1.000
_cell.angle_alpha   90.00
_cell.angle_beta   90.00
_cell.angle_gamma   90.00
#
_symmetry.space_group_name_H-M   'P 1'
#
loop_
_entity.id
_entity.type
_entity.pdbx_description
1 polymer ?
#
loop_
_entity_poly.entity_id
_entity_poly.type
_entity_poly.pdbx_seq_one_letter_code
_entity_poly.pdbx_strand_id
1 'polypeptide(L)'
;MPRPADEHRRPTALWSMILGGALVIAGGLVAAVTSPLGLPKGSWLAAYLVLVGGVPQYIVGRAAVAWRSERTGWSVLALWNAGNAAVIAGSLLSQPYLVDAGGVLLLVALGALLGAVWRRQTPGIPALTTGAWRWLVVAALAILIVSVPVGLVLAHLRAG
;
A
#
# COMPACT_ATOMS: atom_id res chain seq x y z
N MET A 1 -40.27 -7.76 4.38
CA MET A 1 -39.41 -7.41 3.23
C MET A 1 -38.07 -6.94 3.80
N PRO A 2 -37.00 -7.75 3.79
CA PRO A 2 -35.71 -7.37 4.37
C PRO A 2 -35.05 -6.26 3.55
N ARG A 3 -34.51 -5.24 4.24
CA ARG A 3 -33.86 -4.04 3.68
C ARG A 3 -32.73 -4.40 2.69
N PRO A 4 -32.48 -3.57 1.65
CA PRO A 4 -31.36 -3.78 0.75
C PRO A 4 -30.05 -3.86 1.55
N ALA A 5 -29.29 -4.92 1.33
CA ALA A 5 -28.05 -5.25 2.02
C ALA A 5 -26.85 -4.46 1.47
N ASP A 6 -27.10 -3.22 1.06
CA ASP A 6 -26.14 -2.38 0.38
C ASP A 6 -25.98 -1.09 1.18
N GLU A 7 -24.76 -0.56 1.21
CA GLU A 7 -24.47 0.84 1.58
C GLU A 7 -24.14 1.17 3.05
N HIS A 8 -23.14 0.51 3.63
CA HIS A 8 -22.19 1.18 4.53
C HIS A 8 -20.75 0.72 4.20
N ARG A 9 -20.38 0.76 2.91
CA ARG A 9 -18.95 0.69 2.57
C ARG A 9 -18.33 1.97 3.09
N ARG A 10 -17.48 1.86 4.12
CA ARG A 10 -16.72 2.99 4.65
C ARG A 10 -16.01 3.69 3.49
N PRO A 11 -16.14 5.02 3.33
CA PRO A 11 -15.53 5.75 2.23
C PRO A 11 -14.05 5.42 2.06
N THR A 12 -13.32 5.29 3.17
CA THR A 12 -11.89 4.96 3.15
C THR A 12 -11.58 3.61 2.49
N ALA A 13 -12.47 2.62 2.62
CA ALA A 13 -12.29 1.30 2.02
C ALA A 13 -12.42 1.38 0.49
N LEU A 14 -13.45 2.08 0.01
CA LEU A 14 -13.67 2.32 -1.41
C LEU A 14 -12.50 3.10 -2.02
N TRP A 15 -12.09 4.20 -1.39
CA TRP A 15 -10.98 5.02 -1.85
C TRP A 15 -9.65 4.25 -1.87
N SER A 16 -9.42 3.37 -0.89
CA SER A 16 -8.25 2.49 -0.88
C SER A 16 -8.26 1.56 -2.10
N MET A 17 -9.42 0.98 -2.45
CA MET A 17 -9.54 0.13 -3.64
C MET A 17 -9.30 0.92 -4.94
N ILE A 18 -9.90 2.10 -5.07
CA ILE A 18 -9.75 2.94 -6.28
C ILE A 18 -8.29 3.32 -6.48
N LEU A 19 -7.66 3.89 -5.46
CA LEU A 19 -6.27 4.32 -5.52
C LEU A 19 -5.32 3.14 -5.72
N GLY A 20 -5.55 2.02 -5.02
CA GLY A 20 -4.76 0.81 -5.20
C GLY A 20 -4.86 0.26 -6.63
N GLY A 21 -6.07 0.19 -7.18
CA GLY A 21 -6.30 -0.22 -8.57
C GLY A 21 -5.65 0.73 -9.58
N ALA A 22 -5.74 2.05 -9.34
CA ALA A 22 -5.09 3.06 -10.17
C ALA A 22 -3.57 2.90 -10.20
N LEU A 23 -2.93 2.60 -9.05
CA LEU A 23 -1.48 2.34 -8.97
C LEU A 23 -1.09 1.05 -9.73
N VAL A 24 -1.91 0.00 -9.68
CA VAL A 24 -1.67 -1.23 -10.47
C VAL A 24 -1.71 -0.92 -11.96
N ILE A 25 -2.73 -0.18 -12.42
CA ILE A 25 -2.87 0.25 -13.82
C ILE A 25 -1.66 1.11 -14.21
N ALA A 26 -1.30 2.09 -13.39
CA ALA A 26 -0.14 2.95 -13.63
C ALA A 26 1.16 2.13 -13.74
N GLY A 27 1.37 1.13 -12.88
CA GLY A 27 2.52 0.24 -12.97
C GLY A 27 2.55 -0.58 -14.26
N GLY A 28 1.40 -1.10 -14.71
CA GLY A 28 1.28 -1.76 -16.00
C GLY A 28 1.60 -0.85 -17.18
N LEU A 29 1.13 0.41 -17.14
CA LEU A 29 1.45 1.42 -18.15
C LEU A 29 2.94 1.75 -18.16
N VAL A 30 3.55 1.94 -16.98
CA VAL A 30 4.99 2.16 -16.85
C VAL A 30 5.76 0.98 -17.44
N ALA A 31 5.36 -0.26 -17.16
CA ALA A 31 6.00 -1.45 -17.73
C ALA A 31 5.92 -1.46 -19.26
N ALA A 32 4.75 -1.14 -19.84
CA ALA A 32 4.54 -1.11 -21.28
C ALA A 32 5.43 -0.06 -21.98
N VAL A 33 5.64 1.11 -21.38
CA VAL A 33 6.48 2.17 -21.95
C VAL A 33 7.96 2.04 -21.59
N THR A 34 8.32 1.22 -20.59
CA THR A 34 9.72 1.03 -20.16
C THR A 34 10.58 0.47 -21.28
N SER A 35 10.10 -0.54 -22.00
CA SER A 35 10.88 -1.16 -23.08
C SER A 35 11.06 -0.24 -24.30
N PRO A 36 10.01 0.43 -24.82
CA PRO A 36 10.18 1.36 -25.95
C PRO A 36 11.02 2.59 -25.63
N LEU A 37 10.96 3.10 -24.39
CA LEU A 37 11.64 4.34 -23.99
C LEU A 37 13.00 4.11 -23.33
N GLY A 38 13.43 2.86 -23.13
CA GLY A 38 14.70 2.52 -22.49
C GLY A 38 14.84 3.08 -21.08
N LEU A 39 13.76 3.16 -20.30
CA LEU A 39 13.76 3.83 -19.00
C LEU A 39 14.63 3.08 -17.97
N PRO A 40 15.72 3.68 -17.46
CA PRO A 40 16.67 2.97 -16.59
C PRO A 40 16.05 2.45 -15.29
N LYS A 41 15.07 3.19 -14.75
CA LYS A 41 14.34 2.83 -13.51
C LYS A 41 12.89 2.38 -13.79
N GLY A 42 12.51 2.17 -15.05
CA GLY A 42 11.11 1.91 -15.44
C GLY A 42 10.58 0.58 -14.90
N SER A 43 11.35 -0.51 -15.04
CA SER A 43 10.97 -1.83 -14.51
C SER A 43 10.83 -1.82 -12.98
N TRP A 44 11.74 -1.15 -12.28
CA TRP A 44 11.66 -0.94 -10.84
C TRP A 44 10.40 -0.15 -10.44
N LEU A 45 10.13 0.97 -11.12
CA LEU A 45 8.98 1.82 -10.83
C LEU A 45 7.67 1.07 -11.06
N ALA A 46 7.57 0.30 -12.15
CA ALA A 46 6.42 -0.54 -12.44
C ALA A 46 6.18 -1.56 -11.32
N ALA A 47 7.22 -2.30 -10.92
CA ALA A 47 7.13 -3.28 -9.85
C ALA A 47 6.73 -2.63 -8.52
N TYR A 48 7.30 -1.47 -8.19
CA TYR A 48 7.00 -0.73 -6.98
C TYR A 48 5.53 -0.27 -6.94
N LEU A 49 5.04 0.33 -8.03
CA LEU A 49 3.65 0.77 -8.15
C LEU A 49 2.65 -0.37 -7.96
N VAL A 50 2.94 -1.56 -8.53
CA VAL A 50 2.05 -2.72 -8.42
C VAL A 50 2.16 -3.38 -7.04
N LEU A 51 3.37 -3.76 -6.61
CA LEU A 51 3.58 -4.65 -5.47
C LEU A 51 3.61 -3.95 -4.12
N VAL A 52 4.03 -2.67 -4.09
CA VAL A 52 4.14 -1.90 -2.84
C VAL A 52 2.94 -0.97 -2.67
N GLY A 53 2.66 -0.17 -3.69
CA GLY A 53 1.56 0.79 -3.65
C GLY A 53 0.19 0.16 -3.88
N GLY A 54 0.02 -0.53 -5.02
CA GLY A 54 -1.28 -0.84 -5.60
C GLY A 54 -2.00 -2.05 -5.00
N VAL A 55 -1.44 -3.24 -5.20
CA VAL A 55 -2.05 -4.51 -4.76
C VAL A 55 -2.31 -4.51 -3.25
N PRO A 56 -1.36 -4.12 -2.38
CA PRO A 56 -1.59 -4.14 -0.93
C PRO A 56 -2.71 -3.16 -0.52
N GLN A 57 -2.72 -1.95 -1.07
CA GLN A 57 -3.75 -0.95 -0.78
C GLN A 57 -5.13 -1.38 -1.26
N TYR A 58 -5.20 -2.03 -2.43
CA TYR A 58 -6.43 -2.62 -2.94
C TYR A 58 -6.96 -3.72 -2.00
N ILE A 59 -6.08 -4.63 -1.56
CA ILE A 59 -6.42 -5.71 -0.63
C ILE A 59 -6.89 -5.16 0.72
N VAL A 60 -6.22 -4.12 1.25
CA VAL A 60 -6.63 -3.45 2.49
C VAL A 60 -8.02 -2.83 2.35
N GLY A 61 -8.30 -2.15 1.23
CA GLY A 61 -9.64 -1.61 0.94
C GLY A 61 -10.70 -2.69 0.84
N ARG A 62 -10.39 -3.79 0.12
CA ARG A 62 -11.20 -5.00 0.02
C ARG A 62 -11.47 -5.66 1.37
N ALA A 63 -10.51 -5.62 2.29
CA ALA A 63 -10.62 -6.17 3.64
C ALA A 63 -11.51 -5.32 4.56
N ALA A 64 -11.93 -4.13 4.10
CA ALA A 64 -12.83 -3.22 4.82
C ALA A 64 -12.41 -3.00 6.28
N VAL A 65 -11.12 -2.75 6.51
CA VAL A 65 -10.57 -2.53 7.85
C VAL A 65 -11.39 -1.47 8.59
N ALA A 66 -12.00 -1.85 9.72
CA ALA A 66 -12.73 -0.93 10.56
C ALA A 66 -11.80 -0.17 11.48
N TRP A 67 -11.52 1.05 11.06
CA TRP A 67 -10.89 2.03 11.91
C TRP A 67 -11.80 2.43 13.08
N ARG A 68 -11.16 2.80 14.21
CA ARG A 68 -11.84 3.37 15.38
C ARG A 68 -12.59 4.66 15.04
N SER A 69 -12.13 5.40 14.03
CA SER A 69 -12.80 6.56 13.46
C SER A 69 -12.48 6.67 11.97
N GLU A 70 -13.38 7.25 11.18
CA GLU A 70 -13.12 7.54 9.75
C GLU A 70 -11.91 8.47 9.58
N ARG A 71 -11.70 9.41 10.51
CA ARG A 71 -10.51 10.29 10.53
C ARG A 71 -9.22 9.48 10.58
N THR A 72 -9.16 8.44 11.43
CA THR A 72 -8.01 7.53 11.50
C THR A 72 -7.78 6.81 10.17
N GLY A 73 -8.85 6.32 9.53
CA GLY A 73 -8.75 5.67 8.22
C GLY A 73 -8.20 6.58 7.14
N TRP A 74 -8.69 7.82 7.09
CA TRP A 74 -8.16 8.85 6.18
C TRP A 74 -6.71 9.21 6.47
N SER A 75 -6.32 9.34 7.75
CA SER A 75 -4.92 9.59 8.12
C SER A 75 -4.00 8.46 7.67
N VAL A 76 -4.40 7.20 7.87
CA VAL A 76 -3.61 6.04 7.42
C VAL A 76 -3.52 5.99 5.90
N LEU A 77 -4.63 6.24 5.20
CA LEU A 77 -4.65 6.29 3.74
C LEU A 77 -3.75 7.41 3.20
N ALA A 78 -3.84 8.62 3.77
CA ALA A 78 -3.00 9.74 3.39
C ALA A 78 -1.52 9.46 3.65
N LEU A 79 -1.19 8.90 4.82
CA LEU A 79 0.17 8.55 5.20
C LEU A 79 0.77 7.48 4.27
N TRP A 80 -0.03 6.48 3.89
CA TRP A 80 0.37 5.45 2.94
C TRP A 80 0.70 6.04 1.57
N ASN A 81 -0.18 6.89 1.03
CA ASN A 81 0.02 7.46 -0.30
C ASN A 81 1.17 8.48 -0.30
N ALA A 82 1.28 9.31 0.75
CA ALA A 82 2.38 10.26 0.91
C ALA A 82 3.73 9.54 1.04
N GLY A 83 3.81 8.47 1.83
CA GLY A 83 5.01 7.65 1.97
C GLY A 83 5.44 7.02 0.64
N ASN A 84 4.49 6.45 -0.12
CA ASN A 84 4.77 5.91 -1.45
C ASN A 84 5.27 6.99 -2.43
N ALA A 85 4.61 8.15 -2.46
CA ALA A 85 5.02 9.27 -3.30
C ALA A 85 6.43 9.75 -2.97
N ALA A 86 6.77 9.88 -1.68
CA ALA A 86 8.10 10.26 -1.23
C ALA A 86 9.17 9.23 -1.61
N VAL A 87 8.92 7.93 -1.43
CA VAL A 87 9.85 6.87 -1.86
C VAL A 87 10.09 6.90 -3.37
N ILE A 88 9.02 7.02 -4.15
CA ILE A 88 9.12 7.11 -5.62
C ILE A 88 9.91 8.36 -6.03
N ALA A 89 9.53 9.53 -5.51
CA ALA A 89 10.19 10.79 -5.85
C ALA A 89 11.66 10.79 -5.44
N GLY A 90 11.98 10.35 -4.22
CA GLY A 90 13.35 10.24 -3.72
C GLY A 90 14.19 9.28 -4.56
N SER A 91 13.62 8.15 -4.97
CA SER A 91 14.32 7.17 -5.79
C SER A 91 14.55 7.68 -7.22
N LEU A 92 13.58 8.38 -7.82
CA LEU A 92 13.72 8.95 -9.16
C LEU A 92 14.72 10.12 -9.17
N LEU A 93 14.67 10.98 -8.16
CA LEU A 93 15.57 12.13 -7.98
C LEU A 93 16.94 11.75 -7.40
N SER A 94 17.15 10.47 -7.07
CA SER A 94 18.37 9.97 -6.41
C SER A 94 18.69 10.72 -5.11
N GLN A 95 17.66 11.01 -4.30
CA GLN A 95 17.75 11.70 -3.03
C GLN A 95 17.42 10.73 -1.87
N PRO A 96 18.43 10.11 -1.22
CA PRO A 96 18.23 9.08 -0.20
C PRO A 96 17.39 9.53 0.99
N TYR A 97 17.59 10.75 1.47
CA TYR A 97 16.85 11.29 2.62
C TYR A 97 15.34 11.35 2.39
N LEU A 98 14.91 11.58 1.15
CA LEU A 98 13.49 11.60 0.79
C LEU A 98 12.91 10.18 0.76
N VAL A 99 13.71 9.19 0.36
CA VAL A 99 13.37 7.77 0.42
C VAL A 99 13.23 7.33 1.87
N ASP A 100 14.14 7.73 2.75
CA ASP A 100 14.08 7.40 4.19
C ASP A 100 12.83 7.98 4.85
N ALA A 101 12.57 9.26 4.61
CA ALA A 101 11.37 9.91 5.12
C ALA A 101 10.10 9.19 4.63
N GLY A 102 10.03 8.87 3.34
CA GLY A 102 8.92 8.09 2.77
C GLY A 102 8.78 6.70 3.38
N GLY A 103 9.90 6.00 3.61
CA GLY A 103 9.96 4.69 4.25
C GLY A 103 9.45 4.73 5.68
N VAL A 104 9.83 5.74 6.47
CA VAL A 104 9.31 5.92 7.85
C VAL A 104 7.81 6.15 7.84
N LEU A 105 7.28 7.01 6.95
CA LEU A 105 5.84 7.23 6.83
C LEU A 105 5.10 5.92 6.47
N LEU A 106 5.64 5.14 5.54
CA LEU A 106 5.09 3.83 5.17
C LEU A 106 5.09 2.86 6.34
N LEU A 107 6.18 2.76 7.10
CA LEU A 107 6.27 1.87 8.26
C LEU A 107 5.23 2.24 9.33
N VAL A 108 4.99 3.53 9.56
CA VAL A 108 3.94 3.98 10.50
C VAL A 108 2.55 3.58 9.99
N ALA A 109 2.26 3.77 8.70
CA ALA A 109 0.98 3.37 8.12
C ALA A 109 0.77 1.84 8.15
N LEU A 110 1.81 1.08 7.78
CA LEU A 110 1.83 -0.39 7.79
C LEU A 110 1.65 -0.95 9.20
N GLY A 111 2.33 -0.37 10.20
CA GLY A 111 2.18 -0.76 11.59
C GLY A 111 0.76 -0.53 12.13
N ALA A 112 0.14 0.60 11.79
CA ALA A 112 -1.24 0.89 12.14
C ALA A 112 -2.22 -0.11 11.50
N LEU A 113 -2.02 -0.45 10.22
CA LEU A 113 -2.80 -1.46 9.50
C LEU A 113 -2.64 -2.85 10.11
N LEU A 114 -1.40 -3.27 10.36
CA LEU A 114 -1.10 -4.56 10.96
C LEU A 114 -1.75 -4.67 12.34
N GLY A 115 -1.66 -3.63 13.17
CA GLY A 115 -2.33 -3.57 14.46
C GLY A 115 -3.86 -3.68 14.36
N ALA A 116 -4.48 -3.01 13.38
CA ALA A 116 -5.92 -3.08 13.16
C ALA A 116 -6.38 -4.49 12.72
N VAL A 117 -5.66 -5.10 11.77
CA VAL A 117 -5.90 -6.48 11.32
C VAL A 117 -5.68 -7.48 12.45
N TRP A 118 -4.63 -7.29 13.25
CA TRP A 118 -4.32 -8.17 14.37
C TRP A 118 -5.44 -8.18 15.41
N ARG A 119 -5.95 -6.99 15.76
CA ARG A 119 -7.04 -6.76 16.72
C ARG A 119 -8.43 -7.17 16.21
N ARG A 120 -8.53 -7.85 15.05
CA ARG A 120 -9.79 -8.32 14.44
C ARG A 120 -10.80 -7.21 14.16
N GLN A 121 -10.32 -6.00 13.88
CA GLN A 121 -11.20 -4.87 13.56
C GLN A 121 -11.68 -4.94 12.10
N THR A 122 -12.14 -6.08 11.60
CA THR A 122 -12.61 -6.28 10.21
C THR A 122 -14.06 -6.74 10.22
N PRO A 123 -15.04 -5.83 10.19
CA PRO A 123 -16.45 -6.15 10.11
C PRO A 123 -16.84 -6.33 8.64
N GLY A 124 -17.45 -7.47 8.31
CA GLY A 124 -18.41 -7.49 7.20
C GLY A 124 -18.09 -8.34 5.97
N ILE A 125 -17.04 -9.18 5.93
CA ILE A 125 -16.98 -10.25 4.91
C ILE A 125 -16.67 -11.60 5.58
N PRO A 126 -17.58 -12.59 5.56
CA PRO A 126 -17.34 -13.95 6.08
C PRO A 126 -16.14 -14.68 5.45
N ALA A 127 -15.63 -14.21 4.31
CA ALA A 127 -14.40 -14.71 3.70
C ALA A 127 -13.11 -14.20 4.38
N LEU A 128 -13.17 -13.11 5.15
CA LEU A 128 -12.05 -12.62 5.98
C LEU A 128 -11.94 -13.37 7.32
N THR A 129 -12.95 -14.16 7.70
CA THR A 129 -12.93 -14.98 8.92
C THR A 129 -12.29 -16.35 8.72
N THR A 130 -11.98 -16.75 7.48
CA THR A 130 -11.13 -17.93 7.23
C THR A 130 -9.66 -17.55 7.47
N GLY A 131 -8.96 -18.31 8.31
CA GLY A 131 -7.61 -17.95 8.78
C GLY A 131 -6.62 -17.66 7.65
N ALA A 132 -6.71 -18.37 6.53
CA ALA A 132 -5.76 -18.28 5.41
C ALA A 132 -5.70 -16.88 4.76
N TRP A 133 -6.85 -16.24 4.50
CA TRP A 133 -6.85 -14.93 3.84
C TRP A 133 -6.27 -13.83 4.73
N ARG A 134 -6.55 -13.87 6.03
CA ARG A 134 -5.93 -12.96 7.00
C ARG A 134 -4.41 -13.16 7.03
N TRP A 135 -3.93 -14.40 7.02
CA TRP A 135 -2.49 -14.67 6.99
C TRP A 135 -1.83 -14.16 5.71
N LEU A 136 -2.51 -14.19 4.57
CA LEU A 136 -2.01 -13.57 3.34
C LEU A 136 -1.86 -12.04 3.48
N VAL A 137 -2.86 -11.36 4.06
CA VAL A 137 -2.77 -9.90 4.31
C VAL A 137 -1.63 -9.60 5.29
N VAL A 138 -1.52 -10.36 6.38
CA VAL A 138 -0.45 -10.19 7.36
C VAL A 138 0.92 -10.46 6.74
N ALA A 139 1.06 -11.52 5.95
CA ALA A 139 2.31 -11.85 5.25
C ALA A 139 2.68 -10.75 4.26
N ALA A 140 1.72 -10.24 3.48
CA ALA A 140 1.97 -9.12 2.56
C ALA A 140 2.45 -7.87 3.33
N LEU A 141 1.77 -7.49 4.42
CA LEU A 141 2.18 -6.36 5.25
C LEU A 141 3.56 -6.58 5.89
N ALA A 142 3.85 -7.79 6.36
CA ALA A 142 5.13 -8.15 6.97
C ALA A 142 6.27 -8.10 5.95
N ILE A 143 6.06 -8.65 4.75
CA ILE A 143 7.02 -8.57 3.64
C ILE A 143 7.31 -7.10 3.31
N LEU A 144 6.27 -6.25 3.24
CA LEU A 144 6.48 -4.81 2.99
C LEU A 144 7.30 -4.15 4.10
N ILE A 145 6.95 -4.40 5.37
CA ILE A 145 7.67 -3.87 6.54
C ILE A 145 9.15 -4.27 6.52
N VAL A 146 9.47 -5.50 6.12
CA VAL A 146 10.86 -5.98 6.04
C VAL A 146 11.57 -5.46 4.78
N SER A 147 10.84 -5.33 3.66
CA SER A 147 11.41 -4.88 2.39
C SER A 147 11.80 -3.40 2.40
N VAL A 148 11.09 -2.56 3.16
CA VAL A 148 11.37 -1.11 3.22
C VAL A 148 12.77 -0.84 3.77
N PRO A 149 13.17 -1.34 4.96
CA PRO A 149 14.54 -1.20 5.47
C PRO A 149 15.61 -1.75 4.53
N VAL A 150 15.37 -2.90 3.89
CA VAL A 150 16.31 -3.48 2.91
C VAL A 150 16.50 -2.53 1.73
N GLY A 151 15.41 -1.96 1.23
CA GLY A 151 15.43 -0.94 0.17
C GLY A 151 16.20 0.32 0.56
N LEU A 152 16.05 0.81 1.80
CA LEU A 152 16.76 1.99 2.31
C LEU A 152 18.27 1.76 2.41
N VAL A 153 18.68 0.59 2.92
CA VAL A 153 20.09 0.21 2.99
C VAL A 153 20.69 0.12 1.58
N LEU A 154 19.99 -0.54 0.65
CA LEU A 154 20.45 -0.63 -0.75
C LEU A 154 20.52 0.74 -1.45
N ALA A 155 19.62 1.67 -1.12
CA ALA A 155 19.66 3.03 -1.66
C ALA A 155 20.90 3.79 -1.18
N HIS A 156 21.27 3.65 0.10
CA HIS A 156 22.51 4.23 0.64
C HIS A 156 23.76 3.62 0.02
N LEU A 157 23.80 2.30 -0.16
CA LEU A 157 24.93 1.62 -0.78
C LEU A 157 25.13 1.96 -2.27
N ARG A 158 24.12 2.49 -2.96
CA ARG A 158 24.24 2.96 -4.35
C ARG A 158 24.57 4.45 -4.46
N ALA A 159 24.39 5.20 -3.38
CA ALA A 159 24.60 6.65 -3.34
C ALA A 159 25.99 7.04 -2.80
N GLY A 160 26.65 6.14 -2.07
CA GLY A 160 28.07 6.24 -1.70
C GLY A 160 28.96 5.53 -2.70
#